data_AF-A0A1W1X026-F1
#
_entry.id   AF-A0A1W1X026-F1
#
_cell.length_a   1.000
_cell.length_b   1.000
_cell.length_c   1.000
_cell.angle_alpha   90.00
_cell.angle_beta   90.00
_cell.angle_gamma   90.00
#
_symmetry.space_group_name_H-M   'P 1'
#
loop_
_entity.id
_entity.type
_entity.pdbx_description
1 polymer ?
#
loop_
_entity_poly.entity_id
_entity_poly.type
_entity_poly.pdbx_seq_one_letter_code
_entity_poly.pdbx_strand_id
1 'polypeptide(L)'
;MKVIIIGAGWAGCAAAITAKKAGAEVEIFEKTDMILGLGNVGGIMRNNGRYTASEEIIALGAGDLINITDENTRHKNIDFPGHKHASLYDVNKIEPAVLKHIKNMNIKVNLISRVIDIKKSKDHIEGIYLSDGTYIEGDVFIETTGSTGPMGNCLRYGNGCSMCVLRCPSFGPRVSISSRAGVDDLQGERDDGGLGAFSGSCKLAKESLSSEISEKLDKDGVVILKIPPEDINLDKLKLKVCQQYALREFAENVILLDTGHAR
;
A
#
# COMPACT_ATOMS: atom_id res chain seq x y z
N MET A 1 -11.04 25.95 -6.37
CA MET A 1 -9.93 25.08 -6.81
C MET A 1 -10.31 23.64 -6.56
N LYS A 2 -10.40 22.86 -7.62
CA LYS A 2 -10.73 21.44 -7.63
C LYS A 2 -9.46 20.61 -7.77
N VAL A 3 -9.16 19.83 -6.75
CA VAL A 3 -8.00 18.94 -6.69
C VAL A 3 -8.46 17.51 -6.97
N ILE A 4 -7.87 16.91 -8.00
CA ILE A 4 -8.12 15.53 -8.41
C ILE A 4 -6.99 14.65 -7.88
N ILE A 5 -7.34 13.67 -7.06
CA ILE A 5 -6.40 12.66 -6.55
C ILE A 5 -6.58 11.37 -7.34
N ILE A 6 -5.50 10.87 -7.94
CA ILE A 6 -5.52 9.67 -8.78
C ILE A 6 -4.87 8.51 -8.01
N GLY A 7 -5.70 7.58 -7.53
CA GLY A 7 -5.32 6.46 -6.68
C GLY A 7 -5.53 6.75 -5.19
N ALA A 8 -6.24 5.86 -4.49
CA ALA A 8 -6.63 6.03 -3.09
C ALA A 8 -5.76 5.21 -2.12
N GLY A 9 -4.47 5.03 -2.41
CA GLY A 9 -3.52 4.48 -1.43
C GLY A 9 -3.31 5.41 -0.23
N TRP A 10 -2.38 5.05 0.66
CA TRP A 10 -2.02 5.90 1.81
C TRP A 10 -1.66 7.34 1.41
N ALA A 11 -0.84 7.50 0.37
CA ALA A 11 -0.44 8.81 -0.14
C ALA A 11 -1.63 9.60 -0.71
N GLY A 12 -2.52 8.95 -1.47
CA GLY A 12 -3.71 9.61 -2.02
C GLY A 12 -4.69 10.06 -0.96
N CYS A 13 -4.91 9.22 0.06
CA CYS A 13 -5.73 9.58 1.22
C CYS A 13 -5.13 10.78 1.98
N ALA A 14 -3.82 10.78 2.23
CA ALA A 14 -3.13 11.87 2.91
C ALA A 14 -3.19 13.18 2.10
N ALA A 15 -2.95 13.10 0.79
CA ALA A 15 -3.04 14.24 -0.12
C ALA A 15 -4.46 14.82 -0.15
N ALA A 16 -5.48 13.97 -0.21
CA ALA A 16 -6.87 14.39 -0.21
C ALA A 16 -7.26 15.12 1.08
N ILE A 17 -6.91 14.56 2.24
CA ILE A 17 -7.15 15.16 3.56
C ILE A 17 -6.46 16.52 3.65
N THR A 18 -5.19 16.59 3.24
CA THR A 18 -4.40 17.82 3.29
C THR A 18 -4.97 18.90 2.36
N ALA A 19 -5.29 18.56 1.12
CA ALA A 19 -5.93 19.48 0.17
C ALA A 19 -7.27 19.99 0.68
N LYS A 20 -8.07 19.11 1.31
CA LYS A 20 -9.34 19.49 1.91
C LYS A 20 -9.16 20.45 3.09
N LYS A 21 -8.19 20.21 3.97
CA LYS A 21 -7.83 21.12 5.08
C LYS A 21 -7.37 22.49 4.58
N ALA A 22 -6.73 22.53 3.41
CA ALA A 22 -6.36 23.78 2.73
C ALA A 22 -7.54 24.49 2.04
N GLY A 23 -8.76 23.95 2.12
CA GLY A 23 -9.98 24.57 1.59
C GLY A 23 -10.31 24.20 0.14
N ALA A 24 -9.62 23.21 -0.46
CA ALA A 24 -9.92 22.77 -1.82
C ALA A 24 -11.21 21.93 -1.89
N GLU A 25 -11.83 21.91 -3.06
CA GLU A 25 -12.77 20.86 -3.45
C GLU A 25 -11.97 19.65 -3.91
N VAL A 26 -12.26 18.46 -3.38
CA VAL A 26 -11.42 17.27 -3.59
C VAL A 26 -12.24 16.09 -4.08
N GLU A 27 -11.79 15.49 -5.17
CA GLU A 27 -12.29 14.21 -5.68
C GLU A 27 -11.16 13.18 -5.75
N ILE A 28 -11.39 11.98 -5.23
CA ILE A 28 -10.48 10.85 -5.34
C ILE A 28 -11.03 9.88 -6.39
N PHE A 29 -10.15 9.36 -7.24
CA PHE A 29 -10.46 8.32 -8.22
C PHE A 29 -9.62 7.07 -7.94
N GLU A 30 -10.29 5.98 -7.58
CA GLU A 30 -9.66 4.69 -7.25
C GLU A 30 -10.16 3.62 -8.21
N LYS A 31 -9.21 2.85 -8.77
CA LYS A 31 -9.56 1.81 -9.75
C LYS A 31 -10.29 0.63 -9.11
N THR A 32 -10.07 0.37 -7.83
CA THR A 32 -10.65 -0.76 -7.10
C THR A 32 -11.93 -0.36 -6.35
N ASP A 33 -12.56 -1.35 -5.75
CA ASP A 33 -13.75 -1.23 -4.90
C ASP A 33 -13.43 -0.85 -3.44
N MET A 34 -12.16 -0.61 -3.11
CA MET A 34 -11.69 -0.29 -1.75
C MET A 34 -10.56 0.74 -1.80
N ILE A 35 -10.42 1.57 -0.77
CA ILE A 35 -9.26 2.46 -0.65
C ILE A 35 -8.07 1.72 0.00
N LEU A 36 -6.94 2.41 0.19
CA LEU A 36 -5.66 1.97 0.80
C LEU A 36 -4.81 0.96 0.02
N GLY A 37 -5.37 0.22 -0.93
CA GLY A 37 -4.62 -0.73 -1.76
C GLY A 37 -3.83 -1.75 -0.94
N LEU A 38 -2.50 -1.73 -1.02
CA LEU A 38 -1.63 -2.63 -0.24
C LEU A 38 -1.73 -2.41 1.29
N GLY A 39 -2.29 -1.29 1.75
CA GLY A 39 -2.60 -1.06 3.16
C GLY A 39 -3.57 -2.10 3.75
N ASN A 40 -4.40 -2.73 2.91
CA ASN A 40 -5.38 -3.76 3.30
C ASN A 40 -4.77 -5.15 3.53
N VAL A 41 -3.47 -5.31 3.25
CA VAL A 41 -2.69 -6.54 3.50
C VAL A 41 -1.36 -6.24 4.18
N GLY A 42 -1.17 -4.98 4.58
CA GLY A 42 -0.04 -4.50 5.36
C GLY A 42 -0.29 -4.72 6.84
N GLY A 43 -0.11 -3.68 7.64
CA GLY A 43 -0.40 -3.72 9.08
C GLY A 43 0.72 -3.22 9.96
N ILE A 44 1.96 -3.13 9.46
CA ILE A 44 3.11 -2.71 10.28
C ILE A 44 3.26 -1.19 10.26
N MET A 45 3.12 -0.58 11.43
CA MET A 45 3.35 0.84 11.69
C MET A 45 4.30 1.01 12.89
N ARG A 46 4.70 2.25 13.18
CA ARG A 46 5.48 2.62 14.38
C ARG A 46 6.82 1.87 14.59
N ASN A 47 7.34 1.20 13.56
CA ASN A 47 8.61 0.46 13.63
C ASN A 47 9.76 1.28 13.03
N ASN A 48 10.95 1.24 13.62
CA ASN A 48 12.18 1.86 13.09
C ASN A 48 11.91 3.27 12.49
N GLY A 49 12.31 3.51 11.25
CA GLY A 49 12.08 4.78 10.55
C GLY A 49 10.60 5.15 10.31
N ARG A 50 9.66 4.19 10.31
CA ARG A 50 8.22 4.52 10.26
C ARG A 50 7.78 5.25 11.52
N TYR A 51 8.42 5.00 12.66
CA TYR A 51 8.14 5.74 13.88
C TYR A 51 8.47 7.22 13.70
N THR A 52 9.71 7.53 13.31
CA THR A 52 10.18 8.90 13.06
C THR A 52 9.30 9.62 12.03
N ALA A 53 9.05 8.99 10.89
CA ALA A 53 8.20 9.58 9.85
C ALA A 53 6.77 9.85 10.35
N SER A 54 6.23 8.99 11.23
CA SER A 54 4.90 9.20 11.81
C SER A 54 4.88 10.42 12.74
N GLU A 55 5.90 10.58 13.58
CA GLU A 55 6.02 11.74 14.48
C GLU A 55 6.21 13.05 13.71
N GLU A 56 7.01 13.04 12.64
CA GLU A 56 7.18 14.19 11.76
C GLU A 56 5.85 14.59 11.08
N ILE A 57 5.11 13.61 10.55
CA ILE A 57 3.80 13.83 9.92
C ILE A 57 2.81 14.44 10.93
N ILE A 58 2.80 13.95 12.17
CA ILE A 58 1.96 14.50 13.24
C ILE A 58 2.37 15.94 13.54
N ALA A 59 3.66 16.22 13.69
CA ALA A 59 4.18 17.56 13.97
C ALA A 59 3.87 18.56 12.84
N LEU A 60 3.82 18.09 11.59
CA LEU A 60 3.41 18.89 10.43
C LEU A 60 1.89 19.11 10.34
N GLY A 61 1.09 18.57 11.26
CA GLY A 61 -0.37 18.75 11.31
C GLY A 61 -1.16 17.78 10.41
N ALA A 62 -0.50 16.74 9.87
CA ALA A 62 -1.09 15.75 8.98
C ALA A 62 -1.26 14.37 9.65
N GLY A 63 -1.45 14.34 10.98
CA GLY A 63 -1.50 13.14 11.79
C GLY A 63 -2.76 12.27 11.68
N ASP A 64 -3.77 12.64 10.88
CA ASP A 64 -5.09 11.99 10.87
C ASP A 64 -4.99 10.49 10.58
N LEU A 65 -4.27 10.11 9.52
CA LEU A 65 -4.12 8.70 9.16
C LEU A 65 -3.26 7.93 10.17
N ILE A 66 -2.27 8.59 10.78
CA ILE A 66 -1.44 7.98 11.83
C ILE A 66 -2.29 7.67 13.05
N ASN A 67 -3.09 8.64 13.50
CA ASN A 67 -3.99 8.48 14.64
C ASN A 67 -5.00 7.36 14.37
N ILE A 68 -5.58 7.31 13.16
CA ILE A 68 -6.50 6.23 12.77
C ILE A 68 -5.78 4.87 12.81
N THR A 69 -4.52 4.77 12.35
CA THR A 69 -3.77 3.50 12.47
C THR A 69 -3.48 3.12 13.92
N ASP A 70 -3.18 4.09 14.79
CA ASP A 70 -2.89 3.84 16.21
C ASP A 70 -4.14 3.39 16.99
N GLU A 71 -5.31 3.94 16.63
CA GLU A 71 -6.63 3.57 17.18
C GLU A 71 -7.06 2.17 16.72
N ASN A 72 -6.68 1.77 15.50
CA ASN A 72 -6.96 0.45 14.95
C ASN A 72 -5.82 -0.56 15.18
N THR A 73 -4.85 -0.21 16.03
CA THR A 73 -3.74 -1.08 16.40
C THR A 73 -4.16 -2.14 17.40
N ARG A 74 -3.93 -3.41 17.04
CA ARG A 74 -4.19 -4.57 17.91
C ARG A 74 -3.02 -4.85 18.83
N HIS A 75 -1.81 -4.74 18.30
CA HIS A 75 -0.58 -5.02 19.01
C HIS A 75 0.40 -3.85 18.97
N LYS A 76 1.05 -3.57 20.09
CA LYS A 76 2.03 -2.48 20.23
C LYS A 76 3.31 -3.02 20.83
N ASN A 77 4.42 -2.37 20.50
CA ASN A 77 5.75 -2.68 21.02
C ASN A 77 6.19 -4.13 20.74
N ILE A 78 5.89 -4.63 19.54
CA ILE A 78 6.33 -5.96 19.10
C ILE A 78 7.70 -5.89 18.43
N ASP A 79 8.55 -6.85 18.78
CA ASP A 79 9.82 -7.08 18.13
C ASP A 79 9.77 -8.32 17.23
N PHE A 80 10.33 -8.20 16.03
CA PHE A 80 10.56 -9.32 15.12
C PHE A 80 11.83 -9.05 14.30
N PRO A 81 12.40 -10.02 13.56
CA PRO A 81 13.70 -9.84 12.92
C PRO A 81 13.80 -8.56 12.08
N GLY A 82 14.75 -7.69 12.42
CA GLY A 82 14.97 -6.38 11.77
C GLY A 82 14.05 -5.24 12.22
N HIS A 83 13.10 -5.51 13.12
CA HIS A 83 12.06 -4.56 13.53
C HIS A 83 11.93 -4.51 15.04
N LYS A 84 12.07 -3.29 15.57
CA LYS A 84 11.82 -3.01 16.98
C LYS A 84 10.54 -2.22 17.14
N HIS A 85 9.89 -2.40 18.29
CA HIS A 85 8.77 -1.59 18.78
C HIS A 85 7.65 -1.37 17.75
N ALA A 86 7.36 -2.39 16.95
CA ALA A 86 6.36 -2.31 15.89
C ALA A 86 4.93 -2.29 16.47
N SER A 87 4.05 -1.58 15.78
CA SER A 87 2.61 -1.63 15.97
C SER A 87 1.97 -2.37 14.80
N LEU A 88 0.99 -3.23 15.10
CA LEU A 88 0.24 -4.00 14.11
C LEU A 88 -1.23 -3.56 14.09
N TYR A 89 -1.63 -2.84 13.05
CA TYR A 89 -3.03 -2.46 12.86
C TYR A 89 -3.86 -3.58 12.24
N ASP A 90 -5.15 -3.58 12.57
CA ASP A 90 -6.13 -4.51 12.02
C ASP A 90 -6.49 -4.13 10.58
N VAL A 91 -6.02 -4.91 9.61
CA VAL A 91 -6.24 -4.64 8.18
C VAL A 91 -7.72 -4.74 7.79
N ASN A 92 -8.55 -5.40 8.59
CA ASN A 92 -9.99 -5.52 8.33
C ASN A 92 -10.78 -4.32 8.86
N LYS A 93 -10.17 -3.50 9.74
CA LYS A 93 -10.81 -2.31 10.32
C LYS A 93 -10.30 -1.01 9.74
N ILE A 94 -9.08 -1.00 9.19
CA ILE A 94 -8.41 0.23 8.80
C ILE A 94 -9.08 0.93 7.61
N GLU A 95 -9.48 0.18 6.58
CA GLU A 95 -10.10 0.71 5.37
C GLU A 95 -11.41 1.44 5.68
N PRO A 96 -12.38 0.85 6.40
CA PRO A 96 -13.62 1.55 6.71
C PRO A 96 -13.41 2.74 7.64
N ALA A 97 -12.42 2.67 8.55
CA ALA A 97 -12.09 3.80 9.43
C ALA A 97 -11.56 5.00 8.63
N VAL A 98 -10.62 4.77 7.71
CA VAL A 98 -10.08 5.83 6.84
C VAL A 98 -11.17 6.36 5.89
N LEU A 99 -11.94 5.47 5.26
CA LEU A 99 -13.00 5.88 4.34
C LEU A 99 -14.06 6.73 5.03
N LYS A 100 -14.45 6.37 6.26
CA LYS A 100 -15.37 7.16 7.09
C LYS A 100 -14.80 8.54 7.39
N HIS A 101 -13.52 8.63 7.77
CA HIS A 101 -12.88 9.92 8.03
C HIS A 101 -12.88 10.82 6.78
N ILE A 102 -12.48 10.28 5.62
CA ILE A 102 -12.48 11.01 4.34
C ILE A 102 -13.89 11.50 3.97
N LYS A 103 -14.91 10.64 4.10
CA LYS A 103 -16.31 11.02 3.81
C LYS A 103 -16.83 12.08 4.76
N ASN A 104 -16.49 12.01 6.05
CA ASN A 104 -16.88 13.02 7.05
C ASN A 104 -16.28 14.40 6.76
N MET A 105 -15.15 14.45 6.03
CA MET A 105 -14.56 15.70 5.54
C MET A 105 -15.21 16.22 4.25
N ASN A 106 -16.30 15.60 3.76
CA ASN A 106 -16.93 15.94 2.48
C ASN A 106 -15.94 15.91 1.31
N ILE A 107 -15.11 14.86 1.27
CA ILE A 107 -14.27 14.51 0.12
C ILE A 107 -15.02 13.47 -0.69
N LYS A 108 -15.18 13.69 -2.00
CA LYS A 108 -15.85 12.75 -2.89
C LYS A 108 -14.89 11.63 -3.28
N VAL A 109 -15.35 10.38 -3.15
CA VAL A 109 -14.56 9.19 -3.47
C VAL A 109 -15.28 8.40 -4.56
N ASN A 110 -14.65 8.31 -5.73
CA ASN A 110 -15.13 7.58 -6.89
C ASN A 110 -14.36 6.25 -6.98
N LEU A 111 -14.99 5.18 -6.48
CA LEU A 111 -14.46 3.82 -6.56
C LEU A 111 -14.74 3.22 -7.94
N ILE A 112 -14.03 2.15 -8.31
CA ILE A 112 -14.15 1.47 -9.62
C ILE A 112 -14.03 2.47 -10.78
N SER A 113 -13.21 3.49 -10.58
CA SER A 113 -13.04 4.62 -11.51
C SER A 113 -11.58 4.69 -11.92
N ARG A 114 -11.20 3.84 -12.87
CA ARG A 114 -9.81 3.74 -13.31
C ARG A 114 -9.48 4.87 -14.28
N VAL A 115 -8.58 5.75 -13.87
CA VAL A 115 -7.99 6.76 -14.76
C VAL A 115 -7.01 6.10 -15.73
N ILE A 116 -7.10 6.45 -17.02
CA ILE A 116 -6.30 5.84 -18.09
C ILE A 116 -5.52 6.85 -18.94
N ASP A 117 -5.93 8.11 -18.94
CA ASP A 117 -5.30 9.16 -19.74
C ASP A 117 -5.58 10.55 -19.16
N ILE A 118 -4.95 11.56 -19.75
CA ILE A 118 -5.16 12.97 -19.40
C ILE A 118 -5.49 13.80 -20.64
N LYS A 119 -6.13 14.94 -20.41
CA LYS A 119 -6.17 16.04 -21.37
C LYS A 119 -5.10 17.06 -20.98
N LYS A 120 -4.20 17.36 -21.91
CA LYS A 120 -3.10 18.30 -21.72
C LYS A 120 -3.05 19.30 -22.89
N SER A 121 -2.83 20.57 -22.56
CA SER A 121 -2.58 21.65 -23.51
C SER A 121 -1.27 22.35 -23.15
N LYS A 122 -0.27 22.23 -24.04
CA LYS A 122 1.13 22.63 -23.76
C LYS A 122 1.63 21.97 -22.48
N ASP A 123 1.84 22.73 -21.41
CA ASP A 123 2.34 22.26 -20.12
C ASP A 123 1.27 22.23 -19.02
N HIS A 124 0.00 22.43 -19.39
CA HIS A 124 -1.12 22.46 -18.46
C HIS A 124 -2.00 21.22 -18.64
N ILE A 125 -2.29 20.52 -17.55
CA ILE A 125 -3.25 19.41 -17.51
C ILE A 125 -4.63 20.02 -17.24
N GLU A 126 -5.58 19.75 -18.12
CA GLU A 126 -6.96 20.28 -18.07
C GLU A 126 -7.91 19.27 -17.40
N GLY A 127 -7.62 17.97 -17.51
CA GLY A 127 -8.51 16.93 -16.99
C GLY A 127 -7.97 15.52 -17.16
N ILE A 128 -8.75 14.56 -16.69
CA ILE A 128 -8.46 13.13 -16.76
C ILE A 128 -9.54 12.37 -17.54
N TYR A 129 -9.16 11.25 -18.14
CA TYR A 129 -10.07 10.30 -18.78
C TYR A 129 -10.16 9.00 -17.97
N LEU A 130 -11.38 8.58 -17.67
CA LEU A 130 -11.66 7.29 -17.05
C LEU A 130 -11.75 6.18 -18.10
N SER A 131 -11.64 4.93 -17.67
CA SER A 131 -11.66 3.77 -18.56
C SER A 131 -12.98 3.53 -19.28
N ASP A 132 -14.06 4.16 -18.84
CA ASP A 132 -15.38 4.16 -19.49
C ASP A 132 -15.55 5.30 -20.52
N GLY A 133 -14.52 6.14 -20.70
CA GLY A 133 -14.54 7.30 -21.59
C GLY A 133 -14.99 8.60 -20.94
N THR A 134 -15.38 8.59 -19.66
CA THR A 134 -15.78 9.80 -18.93
C THR A 134 -14.61 10.78 -18.81
N TYR A 135 -14.86 12.05 -19.11
CA TYR A 135 -13.92 13.15 -18.92
C TYR A 135 -14.23 13.90 -17.63
N ILE A 136 -13.20 14.16 -16.82
CA ILE A 136 -13.30 14.93 -15.58
C ILE A 136 -12.30 16.08 -15.62
N GLU A 137 -12.81 17.31 -15.54
CA GLU A 137 -12.02 18.52 -15.42
C GLU A 137 -11.59 18.76 -13.96
N GLY A 138 -10.44 19.42 -13.78
CA GLY A 138 -9.88 19.82 -12.49
C GLY A 138 -8.76 20.85 -12.64
N ASP A 139 -8.39 21.50 -11.54
CA ASP A 139 -7.36 22.55 -11.52
C ASP A 139 -5.97 22.00 -11.16
N VAL A 140 -5.93 20.98 -10.30
CA VAL A 140 -4.71 20.35 -9.77
C VAL A 140 -4.87 18.85 -9.77
N PHE A 141 -3.82 18.13 -10.19
CA PHE A 141 -3.82 16.67 -10.30
C PHE A 141 -2.67 16.10 -9.50
N ILE A 142 -2.98 15.19 -8.56
CA ILE A 142 -2.00 14.51 -7.73
C ILE A 142 -2.05 13.02 -8.06
N GLU A 143 -1.00 12.52 -8.72
CA GLU A 143 -0.87 11.10 -9.01
C GLU A 143 -0.31 10.34 -7.81
N THR A 144 -1.13 9.47 -7.25
CA THR A 144 -0.78 8.56 -6.14
C THR A 144 -1.13 7.11 -6.50
N THR A 145 -0.94 6.75 -7.77
CA THR A 145 -1.24 5.42 -8.34
C THR A 145 -0.31 4.32 -7.82
N GLY A 146 0.75 4.70 -7.08
CA GLY A 146 1.79 3.80 -6.61
C GLY A 146 2.70 3.31 -7.74
N SER A 147 3.52 2.31 -7.45
CA SER A 147 4.50 1.76 -8.40
C SER A 147 4.33 0.26 -8.66
N THR A 148 3.27 -0.37 -8.14
CA THR A 148 3.04 -1.79 -8.41
C THR A 148 2.70 -2.00 -9.87
N GLY A 149 3.52 -2.82 -10.53
CA GLY A 149 3.39 -3.10 -11.96
C GLY A 149 2.09 -3.82 -12.32
N PRO A 150 1.66 -3.72 -13.59
CA PRO A 150 0.52 -4.48 -14.10
C PRO A 150 0.82 -5.98 -14.14
N MET A 151 -0.21 -6.79 -14.43
CA MET A 151 -0.08 -8.24 -14.58
C MET A 151 1.03 -8.65 -15.58
N GLY A 152 1.23 -7.86 -16.64
CA GLY A 152 2.32 -8.09 -17.59
C GLY A 152 3.71 -8.02 -16.96
N ASN A 153 3.92 -7.16 -15.96
CA ASN A 153 5.19 -7.11 -15.22
C ASN A 153 5.35 -8.35 -14.31
N CYS A 154 4.26 -8.83 -13.70
CA CYS A 154 4.30 -10.06 -12.91
C CYS A 154 4.71 -11.27 -13.77
N LEU A 155 4.25 -11.34 -15.02
CA LEU A 155 4.62 -12.37 -15.99
C LEU A 155 6.04 -12.20 -16.52
N ARG A 156 6.44 -10.97 -16.86
CA ARG A 156 7.75 -10.69 -17.46
C ARG A 156 8.91 -10.84 -16.48
N TYR A 157 8.72 -10.36 -15.26
CA TYR A 157 9.81 -10.26 -14.28
C TYR A 157 9.70 -11.28 -13.14
N GLY A 158 8.54 -11.92 -12.97
CA GLY A 158 8.24 -12.82 -11.86
C GLY A 158 7.72 -14.18 -12.33
N ASN A 159 6.97 -14.86 -11.45
CA ASN A 159 6.41 -16.18 -11.71
C ASN A 159 4.93 -16.14 -12.17
N GLY A 160 4.48 -14.99 -12.69
CA GLY A 160 3.08 -14.77 -13.04
C GLY A 160 2.25 -14.13 -11.93
N CYS A 161 0.94 -14.09 -12.13
CA CYS A 161 0.00 -13.38 -11.27
C CYS A 161 -0.63 -14.31 -10.23
N SER A 162 -0.38 -14.05 -8.94
CA SER A 162 -1.04 -14.73 -7.83
C SER A 162 -2.26 -13.96 -7.28
N MET A 163 -2.76 -12.98 -8.04
CA MET A 163 -3.88 -12.11 -7.67
C MET A 163 -3.74 -11.46 -6.28
N CYS A 164 -2.84 -10.47 -6.15
CA CYS A 164 -2.74 -9.67 -4.94
C CYS A 164 -3.97 -8.77 -4.73
N VAL A 165 -4.02 -8.06 -3.59
CA VAL A 165 -5.16 -7.19 -3.20
C VAL A 165 -5.53 -6.11 -4.23
N LEU A 166 -4.61 -5.77 -5.14
CA LEU A 166 -4.86 -4.82 -6.23
C LEU A 166 -5.76 -5.38 -7.34
N ARG A 167 -5.95 -6.70 -7.40
CA ARG A 167 -6.94 -7.40 -8.23
C ARG A 167 -7.01 -6.90 -9.68
N CYS A 168 -5.83 -6.81 -10.32
CA CYS A 168 -5.69 -6.35 -11.70
C CYS A 168 -6.60 -7.08 -12.71
N PRO A 169 -6.86 -8.40 -12.61
CA PRO A 169 -7.82 -9.07 -13.50
C PRO A 169 -9.24 -8.50 -13.46
N SER A 170 -9.66 -7.94 -12.32
CA SER A 170 -11.01 -7.36 -12.14
C SER A 170 -11.05 -5.86 -12.46
N PHE A 171 -10.05 -5.11 -12.03
CA PHE A 171 -10.07 -3.64 -12.08
C PHE A 171 -9.17 -3.04 -13.16
N GLY A 172 -8.41 -3.88 -13.86
CA GLY A 172 -7.41 -3.45 -14.82
C GLY A 172 -6.07 -3.03 -14.18
N PRO A 173 -5.06 -2.80 -15.05
CA PRO A 173 -3.70 -2.45 -14.64
C PRO A 173 -3.56 -1.01 -14.14
N ARG A 174 -2.48 -0.73 -13.40
CA ARG A 174 -1.97 0.64 -13.23
C ARG A 174 -1.62 1.23 -14.60
N VAL A 175 -1.96 2.49 -14.82
CA VAL A 175 -1.41 3.32 -15.90
C VAL A 175 -0.55 4.42 -15.27
N SER A 176 0.62 4.68 -15.83
CA SER A 176 1.46 5.81 -15.43
C SER A 176 0.86 7.09 -15.98
N ILE A 177 0.33 7.95 -15.11
CA ILE A 177 -0.30 9.20 -15.53
C ILE A 177 0.75 10.26 -15.82
N SER A 178 1.86 10.27 -15.08
CA SER A 178 3.10 10.97 -15.38
C SER A 178 3.56 10.71 -16.82
N SER A 179 3.60 9.45 -17.26
CA SER A 179 3.98 9.10 -18.63
C SER A 179 2.96 9.62 -19.65
N ARG A 180 1.66 9.59 -19.35
CA ARG A 180 0.62 10.26 -20.17
C ARG A 180 0.81 11.77 -20.24
N ALA A 181 1.42 12.38 -19.22
CA ALA A 181 1.83 13.77 -19.22
C ALA A 181 3.16 14.05 -19.93
N GLY A 182 3.85 13.03 -20.44
CA GLY A 182 5.16 13.15 -21.09
C GLY A 182 6.35 13.14 -20.12
N VAL A 183 6.18 12.60 -18.92
CA VAL A 183 7.24 12.43 -17.91
C VAL A 183 7.48 10.94 -17.67
N ASP A 184 8.72 10.50 -17.85
CA ASP A 184 9.06 9.09 -17.65
C ASP A 184 9.05 8.70 -16.16
N ASP A 185 8.53 7.51 -15.87
CA ASP A 185 8.62 6.91 -14.53
C ASP A 185 10.08 6.57 -14.22
N LEU A 186 10.53 6.89 -13.01
CA LEU A 186 11.82 6.43 -12.50
C LEU A 186 11.79 4.91 -12.30
N GLN A 187 12.79 4.22 -12.84
CA GLN A 187 12.89 2.76 -12.77
C GLN A 187 14.04 2.37 -11.84
N GLY A 188 13.74 1.56 -10.83
CA GLY A 188 14.78 0.91 -10.03
C GLY A 188 15.43 -0.22 -10.83
N GLU A 189 16.73 -0.42 -10.64
CA GLU A 189 17.52 -1.48 -11.24
C GLU A 189 18.09 -2.38 -10.15
N ARG A 190 18.11 -3.70 -10.39
CA ARG A 190 18.73 -4.70 -9.52
C ARG A 190 20.20 -4.88 -9.89
N ASP A 191 20.97 -5.48 -9.00
CA ASP A 191 22.40 -5.78 -9.21
C ASP A 191 22.67 -6.61 -10.47
N ASP A 192 21.70 -7.38 -10.95
CA ASP A 192 21.77 -8.18 -12.19
C ASP A 192 21.41 -7.41 -13.47
N GLY A 193 21.17 -6.09 -13.37
CA GLY A 193 20.70 -5.22 -14.45
C GLY A 193 19.20 -5.34 -14.75
N GLY A 194 18.48 -6.19 -14.01
CA GLY A 194 17.05 -6.37 -14.17
C GLY A 194 16.25 -5.23 -13.55
N LEU A 195 15.28 -4.70 -14.29
CA LEU A 195 14.41 -3.61 -13.82
C LEU A 195 13.39 -4.07 -12.76
N GLY A 196 13.15 -3.21 -11.78
CA GLY A 196 12.18 -3.39 -10.71
C GLY A 196 12.64 -4.34 -9.61
N ALA A 197 11.81 -4.51 -8.58
CA ALA A 197 12.09 -5.41 -7.47
C ALA A 197 10.82 -6.11 -6.99
N PHE A 198 10.98 -7.26 -6.33
CA PHE A 198 9.85 -8.06 -5.87
C PHE A 198 9.61 -7.90 -4.38
N SER A 199 8.33 -7.78 -4.02
CA SER A 199 7.87 -7.86 -2.65
C SER A 199 6.66 -8.75 -2.60
N GLY A 200 6.59 -9.59 -1.59
CA GLY A 200 5.43 -10.40 -1.29
C GLY A 200 5.35 -10.64 0.20
N SER A 201 4.16 -10.47 0.73
CA SER A 201 3.71 -11.10 1.97
C SER A 201 2.42 -11.84 1.66
N CYS A 202 2.24 -12.99 2.29
CA CYS A 202 1.01 -13.74 2.16
C CYS A 202 0.05 -13.29 3.25
N LYS A 203 -1.25 -13.36 2.97
CA LYS A 203 -2.29 -13.21 3.98
C LYS A 203 -2.95 -14.57 4.14
N LEU A 204 -2.87 -15.12 5.34
CA LEU A 204 -3.52 -16.37 5.72
C LEU A 204 -4.72 -16.05 6.60
N ALA A 205 -5.80 -16.80 6.41
CA ALA A 205 -6.89 -16.81 7.38
C ALA A 205 -6.30 -17.32 8.70
N LYS A 206 -6.47 -16.57 9.79
CA LYS A 206 -5.89 -16.99 11.08
C LYS A 206 -6.55 -18.29 11.55
N GLU A 207 -7.81 -18.45 11.21
CA GLU A 207 -8.66 -19.62 11.44
C GLU A 207 -8.19 -20.88 10.70
N SER A 208 -7.34 -20.75 9.67
CA SER A 208 -6.74 -21.91 9.00
C SER A 208 -5.45 -22.41 9.67
N LEU A 209 -4.96 -21.71 10.71
CA LEU A 209 -3.80 -22.12 11.48
C LEU A 209 -4.21 -23.02 12.65
N SER A 210 -3.25 -23.75 13.23
CA SER A 210 -3.52 -24.52 14.46
C SER A 210 -3.96 -23.58 15.58
N SER A 211 -4.74 -24.10 16.54
CA SER A 211 -5.17 -23.34 17.72
C SER A 211 -3.97 -22.76 18.48
N GLU A 212 -2.90 -23.53 18.63
CA GLU A 212 -1.66 -23.09 19.28
C GLU A 212 -1.04 -21.86 18.61
N ILE A 213 -0.92 -21.86 17.27
CA ILE A 213 -0.34 -20.71 16.55
C ILE A 213 -1.27 -19.50 16.64
N SER A 214 -2.58 -19.71 16.50
CA SER A 214 -3.57 -18.64 16.57
C SER A 214 -3.59 -17.97 17.94
N GLU A 215 -3.59 -18.75 19.03
CA GLU A 215 -3.55 -18.25 20.41
C GLU A 215 -2.25 -17.47 20.68
N LYS A 216 -1.12 -17.95 20.16
CA LYS A 216 0.16 -17.26 20.31
C LYS A 216 0.18 -15.94 19.52
N LEU A 217 -0.38 -15.92 18.31
CA LEU A 217 -0.55 -14.70 17.53
C LEU A 217 -1.48 -13.71 18.24
N ASP A 218 -2.58 -14.16 18.84
CA ASP A 218 -3.50 -13.29 19.57
C ASP A 218 -2.88 -12.68 20.83
N LYS A 219 -1.97 -13.41 21.48
CA LYS A 219 -1.30 -12.96 22.70
C LYS A 219 -0.09 -12.08 22.42
N ASP A 220 0.78 -12.53 21.53
CA ASP A 220 2.12 -11.98 21.33
C ASP A 220 2.21 -11.13 20.05
N GLY A 221 1.22 -11.23 19.15
CA GLY A 221 1.15 -10.58 17.84
C GLY A 221 2.18 -11.06 16.81
N VAL A 222 3.10 -11.95 17.20
CA VAL A 222 4.12 -12.54 16.34
C VAL A 222 4.36 -14.01 16.67
N VAL A 223 4.54 -14.82 15.63
CA VAL A 223 5.04 -16.19 15.73
C VAL A 223 6.17 -16.38 14.74
N ILE A 224 7.29 -16.94 15.20
CA ILE A 224 8.45 -17.26 14.34
C ILE A 224 8.58 -18.77 14.29
N LEU A 225 8.43 -19.34 13.10
CA LEU A 225 8.51 -20.77 12.83
C LEU A 225 9.77 -21.05 12.04
N LYS A 226 10.60 -21.98 12.52
CA LYS A 226 11.79 -22.42 11.77
C LYS A 226 11.38 -23.23 10.55
N ILE A 227 12.04 -22.95 9.43
CA ILE A 227 11.92 -23.72 8.21
C ILE A 227 12.87 -24.94 8.33
N PRO A 228 12.49 -26.13 7.79
CA PRO A 228 13.40 -27.27 7.71
C PRO A 228 14.72 -26.91 7.02
N PRO A 229 15.89 -27.40 7.48
CA PRO A 229 17.19 -27.03 6.90
C PRO A 229 17.28 -27.18 5.38
N GLU A 230 16.64 -28.20 4.83
CA GLU A 230 16.57 -28.53 3.40
C GLU A 230 15.79 -27.50 2.56
N ASP A 231 14.88 -26.74 3.18
CA ASP A 231 14.04 -25.73 2.53
C ASP A 231 14.62 -24.31 2.65
N ILE A 232 15.75 -24.14 3.37
CA ILE A 232 16.41 -22.84 3.53
C ILE A 232 17.03 -22.41 2.20
N ASN A 233 16.44 -21.37 1.61
CA ASN A 233 16.96 -20.73 0.40
C ASN A 233 17.40 -19.29 0.71
N LEU A 234 18.72 -19.06 0.78
CA LEU A 234 19.31 -17.73 0.99
C LEU A 234 19.24 -16.84 -0.26
N ASP A 235 19.24 -17.42 -1.46
CA ASP A 235 19.22 -16.65 -2.71
C ASP A 235 17.92 -15.85 -2.87
N LYS A 236 16.82 -16.28 -2.25
CA LYS A 236 15.55 -15.54 -2.27
C LYS A 236 15.66 -14.14 -1.65
N LEU A 237 16.67 -13.88 -0.79
CA LEU A 237 16.87 -12.57 -0.16
C LEU A 237 17.30 -11.51 -1.19
N LYS A 238 17.99 -11.90 -2.27
CA LYS A 238 18.41 -11.00 -3.36
C LYS A 238 17.25 -10.38 -4.13
N LEU A 239 16.07 -10.99 -4.05
CA LEU A 239 14.86 -10.54 -4.75
C LEU A 239 14.04 -9.51 -3.95
N LYS A 240 14.33 -9.34 -2.65
CA LYS A 240 13.53 -8.52 -1.74
C LYS A 240 13.73 -7.04 -2.05
N VAL A 241 12.65 -6.35 -2.42
CA VAL A 241 12.66 -4.87 -2.53
C VAL A 241 12.87 -4.20 -1.17
N CYS A 242 12.34 -4.78 -0.11
CA CYS A 242 12.42 -4.25 1.24
C CYS A 242 13.72 -4.74 1.88
N GLN A 243 14.74 -3.88 1.88
CA GLN A 243 16.06 -4.19 2.44
C GLN A 243 15.98 -4.66 3.90
N GLN A 244 15.05 -4.13 4.69
CA GLN A 244 14.83 -4.57 6.08
C GLN A 244 14.41 -6.06 6.22
N TYR A 245 13.94 -6.70 5.14
CA TYR A 245 13.56 -8.11 5.11
C TYR A 245 14.58 -8.98 4.37
N ALA A 246 15.68 -8.41 3.90
CA ALA A 246 16.80 -9.12 3.27
C ALA A 246 17.78 -9.67 4.32
N LEU A 247 17.26 -10.16 5.45
CA LEU A 247 18.04 -10.72 6.55
C LEU A 247 17.96 -12.25 6.53
N ARG A 248 19.00 -12.90 7.05
CA ARG A 248 19.11 -14.36 7.11
C ARG A 248 17.91 -15.00 7.82
N GLU A 249 17.36 -14.34 8.83
CA GLU A 249 16.20 -14.76 9.58
C GLU A 249 14.96 -14.96 8.69
N PHE A 250 14.80 -14.17 7.62
CA PHE A 250 13.70 -14.34 6.65
C PHE A 250 13.95 -15.49 5.65
N ALA A 251 15.18 -16.01 5.59
CA ALA A 251 15.49 -17.24 4.87
C ALA A 251 15.24 -18.49 5.71
N GLU A 252 15.55 -18.43 7.00
CA GLU A 252 15.50 -19.56 7.93
C GLU A 252 14.16 -19.70 8.65
N ASN A 253 13.30 -18.69 8.60
CA ASN A 253 12.03 -18.67 9.33
C ASN A 253 10.85 -18.19 8.48
N VAL A 254 9.67 -18.69 8.84
CA VAL A 254 8.39 -18.05 8.53
C VAL A 254 8.03 -17.16 9.72
N ILE A 255 7.84 -15.87 9.46
CA ILE A 255 7.44 -14.89 10.47
C ILE A 255 5.99 -14.55 10.20
N LEU A 256 5.12 -14.91 11.13
CA LEU A 256 3.70 -14.61 11.10
C LEU A 256 3.42 -13.41 12.01
N LEU A 257 2.69 -12.43 11.50
CA LEU A 257 2.27 -11.24 12.25
C LEU A 257 0.74 -11.18 12.31
N ASP A 258 0.17 -10.89 13.47
CA ASP A 258 -1.28 -10.68 13.61
C ASP A 258 -1.65 -9.24 13.27
N THR A 259 -2.14 -9.04 12.06
CA THR A 259 -2.69 -7.77 11.60
C THR A 259 -4.22 -7.86 11.48
N GLY A 260 -4.87 -8.69 12.30
CA GLY A 260 -6.27 -9.14 12.13
C GLY A 260 -6.41 -10.38 11.25
N HIS A 261 -5.37 -10.66 10.44
CA HIS A 261 -5.09 -11.94 9.80
C HIS A 261 -3.63 -12.30 10.08
N ALA A 262 -3.23 -13.54 9.79
CA ALA A 262 -1.83 -13.90 9.82
C ALA A 262 -1.14 -13.45 8.53
N ARG A 263 -0.17 -12.55 8.64
CA ARG A 263 0.63 -12.00 7.54
C ARG A 263 2.05 -12.55 7.53
#